data_AF-A0A6V7PCI1-F1
#
_entry.id   AF-A0A6V7PCI1-F1
#
_cell.length_a   1.000
_cell.length_b   1.000
_cell.length_c   1.000
_cell.angle_alpha   90.00
_cell.angle_beta   90.00
_cell.angle_gamma   90.00
#
_symmetry.space_group_name_H-M   'P 1'
#
loop_
_entity.id
_entity.type
_entity.pdbx_description
1 polymer ?
#
loop_
_entity_poly.entity_id
_entity_poly.type
_entity_poly.pdbx_seq_one_letter_code
_entity_poly.pdbx_strand_id
1 'polypeptide(L)'
;MASVDQTTAECGELAAMMKASNEKVRAEAQLGKPLIQKVPDPLRSIENGALYFNPEIVAIGPYHRHDPQLQPMEVVKKAAAHDFCNSTRHSVEDFYRKVRAVAGEARSGYADRFENMSEKEFADMMFFDGCYLLEFVALMTGDCMPSSSIFASFSTFRGTQIGKDILLLENQIPWVVLEALMSLRRVRIRWFARAIVSSLEMESPPQFDEGAVSGYYKPCHLLDLVRESYLGPSIESKMSGLTRFSLFSSAMELTEIGVRFRASDTSRFRDISFRSGLLFGWLSLPPIQIDDATQAVISNMVAFETCAVGVTDYGVGSYLSLLALLLSSEEDVKELRSKKMIFSDVSDGQALAFLKSLDPHLGKGTSFMQVLQWLNDYYNKKRVRIFVHKIIYRNFKFILAAASVIVFFVTILQTIFTVYPRK
;
A
#
# COMPACT_ATOMS: atom_id res chain seq x y z
N MET A 1 29.74 16.32 52.95
CA MET A 1 29.14 14.96 52.96
C MET A 1 27.72 14.96 52.41
N ALA A 2 26.83 15.89 52.81
CA ALA A 2 25.45 15.94 52.30
C ALA A 2 25.30 16.09 50.78
N SER A 3 26.17 16.82 50.08
CA SER A 3 26.04 16.97 48.61
C SER A 3 26.52 15.75 47.81
N VAL A 4 27.35 14.88 48.39
CA VAL A 4 27.87 13.68 47.70
C VAL A 4 26.80 12.58 47.74
N ASP A 5 26.10 12.42 48.87
CA ASP A 5 24.99 11.46 48.99
C ASP A 5 23.82 11.79 48.07
N GLN A 6 23.53 13.08 47.88
CA GLN A 6 22.43 13.53 47.00
C GLN A 6 22.74 13.24 45.51
N THR A 7 23.97 13.51 45.06
CA THR A 7 24.39 13.16 43.69
C THR A 7 24.41 11.65 43.45
N THR A 8 24.72 10.85 44.48
CA THR A 8 24.76 9.38 44.36
C THR A 8 23.34 8.79 44.24
N ALA A 9 22.36 9.35 44.94
CA ALA A 9 20.95 8.97 44.82
C ALA A 9 20.37 9.33 43.44
N GLU A 10 20.65 10.55 42.95
CA GLU A 10 20.23 11.01 41.61
C GLU A 10 20.84 10.15 40.49
N CYS A 11 22.11 9.74 40.61
CA CYS A 11 22.72 8.80 39.67
C CYS A 11 22.05 7.41 39.69
N GLY A 12 21.60 6.95 40.86
CA GLY A 12 20.87 5.69 41.01
C GLY A 12 19.51 5.70 40.31
N GLU A 13 18.75 6.79 40.46
CA GLU A 13 17.47 6.99 39.76
C GLU A 13 17.67 7.08 38.25
N LEU A 14 18.67 7.85 37.79
CA LEU A 14 18.99 7.96 36.37
C LEU A 14 19.37 6.60 35.76
N ALA A 15 20.18 5.80 36.45
CA ALA A 15 20.55 4.46 35.99
C ALA A 15 19.36 3.51 35.93
N ALA A 16 18.43 3.58 36.90
CA ALA A 16 17.20 2.80 36.90
C ALA A 16 16.27 3.20 35.74
N MET A 17 16.12 4.50 35.48
CA MET A 17 15.38 5.02 34.32
C MET A 17 15.98 4.54 33.01
N MET A 18 17.31 4.70 32.83
CA MET A 18 18.01 4.24 31.62
C MET A 18 17.86 2.74 31.40
N LYS A 19 17.95 1.94 32.48
CA LYS A 19 17.76 0.49 32.41
C LYS A 19 16.33 0.11 32.03
N ALA A 20 15.33 0.73 32.65
CA ALA A 20 13.92 0.52 32.32
C ALA A 20 13.61 0.91 30.87
N SER A 21 14.15 2.04 30.38
CA SER A 21 14.03 2.45 28.98
C SER A 21 14.69 1.45 28.02
N ASN A 22 15.89 0.95 28.35
CA ASN A 22 16.60 -0.03 27.52
C ASN A 22 15.87 -1.38 27.48
N GLU A 23 15.36 -1.85 28.63
CA GLU A 23 14.56 -3.07 28.72
C GLU A 23 13.24 -2.94 27.92
N LYS A 24 12.59 -1.77 27.96
CA LYS A 24 11.41 -1.48 27.14
C LYS A 24 11.72 -1.54 25.64
N VAL A 25 12.77 -0.85 25.19
CA VAL A 25 13.21 -0.89 23.78
C VAL A 25 13.58 -2.30 23.33
N ARG A 26 14.25 -3.07 24.20
CA ARG A 26 14.59 -4.47 23.90
C ARG A 26 13.37 -5.37 23.83
N ALA A 27 12.39 -5.20 24.72
CA ALA A 27 11.15 -5.96 24.69
C ALA A 27 10.34 -5.67 23.42
N GLU A 28 10.29 -4.40 23.00
CA GLU A 28 9.67 -3.97 21.73
C GLU A 28 10.40 -4.57 20.52
N ALA A 29 11.73 -4.57 20.51
CA ALA A 29 12.53 -5.20 19.46
C ALA A 29 12.40 -6.73 19.42
N GLN A 30 12.18 -7.37 20.58
CA GLN A 30 12.01 -8.82 20.70
C GLN A 30 10.59 -9.30 20.34
N LEU A 31 9.58 -8.40 20.37
CA LEU A 31 8.20 -8.76 20.04
C LEU A 31 8.10 -9.30 18.59
N GLY A 32 8.96 -8.82 17.69
CA GLY A 32 9.03 -9.25 16.29
C GLY A 32 7.72 -9.12 15.51
N LYS A 33 6.72 -8.45 16.09
CA LYS A 33 5.38 -8.26 15.57
C LYS A 33 5.14 -6.77 15.34
N PRO A 34 4.66 -6.36 14.16
CA PRO A 34 4.24 -4.98 13.92
C PRO A 34 3.17 -4.56 14.93
N LEU A 35 3.26 -3.32 15.42
CA LEU A 35 2.28 -2.72 16.34
C LEU A 35 1.42 -1.69 15.60
N ILE A 36 0.19 -1.52 16.08
CA ILE A 36 -0.63 -0.37 15.70
C ILE A 36 -0.08 0.85 16.43
N GLN A 37 0.32 1.88 15.68
CA GLN A 37 1.01 3.03 16.25
C GLN A 37 0.76 4.31 15.48
N LYS A 38 1.13 5.45 16.08
CA LYS A 38 1.07 6.73 15.40
C LYS A 38 2.02 6.80 14.21
N VAL A 39 1.54 7.42 13.14
CA VAL A 39 2.32 7.74 11.95
C VAL A 39 3.46 8.68 12.37
N PRO A 40 4.72 8.39 11.99
CA PRO A 40 5.86 9.23 12.31
C PRO A 40 5.70 10.66 11.79
N ASP A 41 6.11 11.65 12.58
CA ASP A 41 5.99 13.08 12.24
C ASP A 41 6.58 13.46 10.86
N PRO A 42 7.74 12.92 10.42
CA PRO A 42 8.27 13.22 9.10
C PRO A 42 7.30 12.82 7.98
N LEU A 43 6.66 11.64 8.10
CA LEU A 43 5.71 11.15 7.10
C LEU A 43 4.38 11.90 7.19
N ARG A 44 3.95 12.27 8.40
CA ARG A 44 2.75 13.09 8.62
C ARG A 44 2.88 14.51 8.05
N SER A 45 4.11 15.02 7.96
CA SER A 45 4.42 16.40 7.53
C SER A 45 4.63 16.55 6.02
N ILE A 46 4.43 15.49 5.23
CA ILE A 46 4.46 15.58 3.77
C ILE A 46 3.31 16.45 3.26
N GLU A 47 3.41 16.92 2.01
CA GLU A 47 2.32 17.61 1.33
C GLU A 47 1.03 16.77 1.40
N ASN A 48 -0.07 17.39 1.82
CA ASN A 48 -1.38 16.73 2.05
C ASN A 48 -1.41 15.65 3.14
N GLY A 49 -0.39 15.55 4.02
CA GLY A 49 -0.32 14.52 5.06
C GLY A 49 -1.55 14.42 5.96
N ALA A 50 -2.20 15.55 6.29
CA ALA A 50 -3.45 15.54 7.06
C ALA A 50 -4.59 14.79 6.35
N LEU A 51 -4.69 14.87 5.02
CA LEU A 51 -5.69 14.14 4.23
C LEU A 51 -5.43 12.63 4.22
N TYR A 52 -4.15 12.25 4.30
CA TYR A 52 -3.71 10.86 4.23
C TYR A 52 -3.79 10.13 5.57
N PHE A 53 -3.59 10.82 6.69
CA PHE A 53 -3.42 10.16 8.00
C PHE A 53 -4.51 10.46 9.02
N ASN A 54 -5.33 11.50 8.82
CA ASN A 54 -6.39 11.83 9.77
C ASN A 54 -7.74 11.22 9.34
N PRO A 55 -8.48 10.59 10.27
CA PRO A 55 -9.84 10.17 9.99
C PRO A 55 -10.77 11.38 9.82
N GLU A 56 -11.70 11.27 8.88
CA GLU A 56 -12.66 12.33 8.55
C GLU A 56 -14.04 12.12 9.19
N ILE A 57 -14.47 10.88 9.29
CA ILE A 57 -15.84 10.51 9.66
C ILE A 57 -15.85 9.64 10.92
N VAL A 58 -15.02 8.60 11.00
CA VAL A 58 -15.10 7.60 12.07
C VAL A 58 -13.76 7.29 12.72
N ALA A 59 -13.74 7.39 14.06
CA ALA A 59 -12.68 6.85 14.89
C ALA A 59 -12.93 5.37 15.19
N ILE A 60 -11.89 4.56 15.03
CA ILE A 60 -11.81 3.13 15.31
C ILE A 60 -10.59 2.91 16.19
N GLY A 61 -10.82 2.33 17.36
CA GLY A 61 -9.79 2.15 18.36
C GLY A 61 -9.44 3.47 19.09
N PRO A 62 -8.32 3.48 19.82
CA PRO A 62 -8.07 4.45 20.88
C PRO A 62 -7.49 5.79 20.42
N TYR A 63 -6.76 5.85 19.31
CA TYR A 63 -5.95 7.03 18.96
C TYR A 63 -6.77 8.29 18.67
N HIS A 64 -7.88 8.15 17.95
CA HIS A 64 -8.76 9.26 17.53
C HIS A 64 -10.06 9.32 18.32
N ARG A 65 -10.20 8.50 19.36
CA ARG A 65 -11.45 8.34 20.12
C ARG A 65 -11.99 9.64 20.71
N HIS A 66 -11.12 10.58 21.04
CA HIS A 66 -11.50 11.82 21.71
C HIS A 66 -11.66 13.01 20.75
N ASP A 67 -11.52 12.80 19.45
CA ASP A 67 -11.66 13.86 18.46
C ASP A 67 -13.13 14.30 18.38
N PRO A 68 -13.45 15.59 18.67
CA PRO A 68 -14.83 16.06 18.75
C PRO A 68 -15.61 15.86 17.45
N GLN A 69 -14.93 16.00 16.31
CA GLN A 69 -15.54 15.86 14.98
C GLN A 69 -16.00 14.43 14.66
N LEU A 70 -15.45 13.42 15.33
CA LEU A 70 -15.74 12.00 15.09
C LEU A 70 -16.77 11.43 16.07
N GLN A 71 -17.06 12.14 17.17
CA GLN A 71 -18.04 11.73 18.19
C GLN A 71 -19.44 11.37 17.65
N PRO A 72 -19.99 12.07 16.62
CA PRO A 72 -21.29 11.70 16.09
C PRO A 72 -21.39 10.24 15.63
N MET A 73 -20.27 9.63 15.21
CA MET A 73 -20.25 8.24 14.77
C MET A 73 -20.33 7.21 15.91
N GLU A 74 -20.12 7.58 17.17
CA GLU A 74 -20.25 6.65 18.31
C GLU A 74 -21.65 6.05 18.43
N VAL A 75 -22.70 6.82 18.10
CA VAL A 75 -24.09 6.34 18.09
C VAL A 75 -24.28 5.31 16.96
N VAL A 76 -23.73 5.58 15.79
CA VAL A 76 -23.79 4.68 14.62
C VAL A 76 -23.03 3.38 14.90
N LYS A 77 -21.86 3.45 15.56
CA LYS A 77 -21.09 2.26 15.96
C LYS A 77 -21.88 1.33 16.89
N LYS A 78 -22.59 1.90 17.86
CA LYS A 78 -23.45 1.11 18.77
C LYS A 78 -24.64 0.47 18.04
N ALA A 79 -25.27 1.20 17.12
CA ALA A 79 -26.34 0.66 16.28
C ALA A 79 -25.83 -0.46 15.36
N ALA A 80 -24.67 -0.26 14.72
CA ALA A 80 -24.02 -1.30 13.92
C ALA A 80 -23.64 -2.53 14.74
N ALA A 81 -23.19 -2.35 15.99
CA ALA A 81 -22.89 -3.47 16.87
C ALA A 81 -24.14 -4.27 17.26
N HIS A 82 -25.27 -3.60 17.48
CA HIS A 82 -26.56 -4.24 17.72
C HIS A 82 -26.99 -5.09 16.51
N ASP A 83 -26.97 -4.51 15.31
CA ASP A 83 -27.32 -5.21 14.08
C ASP A 83 -26.33 -6.35 13.79
N PHE A 84 -25.06 -6.13 14.13
CA PHE A 84 -24.02 -7.13 13.96
C PHE A 84 -24.30 -8.40 14.76
N CYS A 85 -24.68 -8.24 16.03
CA CYS A 85 -24.97 -9.34 16.94
C CYS A 85 -26.30 -10.04 16.61
N ASN A 86 -27.35 -9.27 16.31
CA ASN A 86 -28.71 -9.78 16.13
C ASN A 86 -28.95 -10.52 14.81
N SER A 87 -28.00 -10.47 13.88
CA SER A 87 -28.02 -11.28 12.66
C SER A 87 -27.62 -12.75 12.89
N THR A 88 -27.39 -13.15 14.14
CA THR A 88 -26.97 -14.52 14.51
C THR A 88 -27.83 -15.12 15.61
N ARG A 89 -27.61 -16.42 15.88
CA ARG A 89 -28.19 -17.12 17.04
C ARG A 89 -27.49 -16.81 18.38
N HIS A 90 -26.39 -16.06 18.35
CA HIS A 90 -25.58 -15.76 19.53
C HIS A 90 -26.09 -14.49 20.21
N SER A 91 -26.02 -14.44 21.54
CA SER A 91 -26.42 -13.26 22.29
C SER A 91 -25.34 -12.17 22.22
N VAL A 92 -25.72 -10.90 22.44
CA VAL A 92 -24.76 -9.78 22.58
C VAL A 92 -23.73 -10.08 23.68
N GLU A 93 -24.14 -10.75 24.75
CA GLU A 93 -23.25 -11.15 25.85
C GLU A 93 -22.16 -12.12 25.36
N ASP A 94 -22.47 -13.03 24.45
CA ASP A 94 -21.49 -13.98 23.92
C ASP A 94 -20.37 -13.28 23.14
N PHE A 95 -20.74 -12.31 22.29
CA PHE A 95 -19.77 -11.49 21.57
C PHE A 95 -18.92 -10.65 22.53
N TYR A 96 -19.56 -9.95 23.47
CA TYR A 96 -18.84 -9.12 24.43
C TYR A 96 -17.87 -9.96 25.29
N ARG A 97 -18.28 -11.16 25.72
CA ARG A 97 -17.43 -12.07 26.49
C ARG A 97 -16.20 -12.51 25.70
N LYS A 98 -16.35 -12.80 24.41
CA LYS A 98 -15.23 -13.13 23.50
C LYS A 98 -14.25 -11.96 23.37
N VAL A 99 -14.73 -10.73 23.17
CA VAL A 99 -13.86 -9.55 23.08
C VAL A 99 -13.16 -9.26 24.41
N ARG A 100 -13.88 -9.31 25.53
CA ARG A 100 -13.31 -9.09 26.86
C ARG A 100 -12.19 -10.08 27.17
N ALA A 101 -12.32 -11.34 26.76
CA ALA A 101 -11.30 -12.36 26.96
C ALA A 101 -9.98 -12.07 26.22
N VAL A 102 -10.02 -11.35 25.09
CA VAL A 102 -8.83 -11.00 24.29
C VAL A 102 -8.40 -9.54 24.47
N ALA A 103 -9.08 -8.75 25.30
CA ALA A 103 -8.85 -7.31 25.43
C ALA A 103 -7.41 -6.97 25.89
N GLY A 104 -6.84 -7.77 26.80
CA GLY A 104 -5.45 -7.58 27.25
C GLY A 104 -4.44 -7.83 26.12
N GLU A 105 -4.62 -8.91 25.36
CA GLU A 105 -3.79 -9.20 24.18
C GLU A 105 -3.96 -8.12 23.10
N ALA A 106 -5.19 -7.69 22.84
CA ALA A 106 -5.48 -6.61 21.91
C ALA A 106 -4.76 -5.32 22.30
N ARG A 107 -4.78 -4.93 23.59
CA ARG A 107 -4.04 -3.77 24.10
C ARG A 107 -2.54 -3.87 23.86
N SER A 108 -1.97 -5.08 23.96
CA SER A 108 -0.54 -5.32 23.68
C SER A 108 -0.15 -5.11 22.21
N GLY A 109 -1.13 -5.17 21.29
CA GLY A 109 -0.97 -4.91 19.85
C GLY A 109 -0.86 -3.42 19.48
N TYR A 110 -1.01 -2.51 20.43
CA TYR A 110 -0.76 -1.08 20.25
C TYR A 110 0.60 -0.68 20.84
N ALA A 111 1.29 0.27 20.20
CA ALA A 111 2.52 0.85 20.75
C ALA A 111 2.25 1.66 22.03
N ASP A 112 1.15 2.41 22.06
CA ASP A 112 0.71 3.12 23.25
C ASP A 112 -0.09 2.17 24.16
N ARG A 113 0.19 2.19 25.47
CA ARG A 113 -0.46 1.28 26.44
C ARG A 113 -1.79 1.79 26.99
N PHE A 114 -2.11 3.06 26.73
CA PHE A 114 -3.35 3.71 27.19
C PHE A 114 -3.61 3.52 28.69
N GLU A 115 -2.60 3.82 29.52
CA GLU A 115 -2.62 3.60 30.98
C GLU A 115 -3.79 4.29 31.69
N ASN A 116 -4.26 5.41 31.14
CA ASN A 116 -5.41 6.17 31.67
C ASN A 116 -6.78 5.54 31.33
N MET A 117 -6.82 4.41 30.61
CA MET A 117 -8.06 3.75 30.18
C MET A 117 -8.26 2.43 30.94
N SER A 118 -9.40 2.30 31.62
CA SER A 118 -9.74 1.07 32.32
C SER A 118 -9.87 -0.11 31.35
N GLU A 119 -9.70 -1.33 31.85
CA GLU A 119 -9.89 -2.54 31.03
C GLU A 119 -11.30 -2.62 30.44
N LYS A 120 -12.31 -2.20 31.22
CA LYS A 120 -13.69 -2.19 30.76
C LYS A 120 -13.91 -1.19 29.63
N GLU A 121 -13.42 0.05 29.78
CA GLU A 121 -13.56 1.06 28.72
C GLU A 121 -12.87 0.62 27.43
N PHE A 122 -11.71 -0.01 27.54
CA PHE A 122 -11.00 -0.56 26.39
C PHE A 122 -11.75 -1.73 25.74
N ALA A 123 -12.27 -2.67 26.54
CA ALA A 123 -13.06 -3.79 26.03
C ALA A 123 -14.36 -3.33 25.36
N ASP A 124 -15.06 -2.34 25.96
CA ASP A 124 -16.26 -1.73 25.38
C ASP A 124 -15.94 -1.09 24.01
N MET A 125 -14.84 -0.33 23.92
CA MET A 125 -14.37 0.26 22.67
C MET A 125 -14.05 -0.82 21.63
N MET A 126 -13.24 -1.82 21.96
CA MET A 126 -12.89 -2.91 21.05
C MET A 126 -14.14 -3.64 20.54
N PHE A 127 -15.14 -3.83 21.40
CA PHE A 127 -16.39 -4.49 21.04
C PHE A 127 -17.20 -3.66 20.03
N PHE A 128 -17.51 -2.40 20.35
CA PHE A 128 -18.31 -1.56 19.46
C PHE A 128 -17.61 -1.28 18.13
N ASP A 129 -16.31 -0.97 18.18
CA ASP A 129 -15.54 -0.60 17.00
C ASP A 129 -15.27 -1.82 16.11
N GLY A 130 -14.98 -2.98 16.71
CA GLY A 130 -14.80 -4.23 15.99
C GLY A 130 -16.09 -4.70 15.30
N CYS A 131 -17.23 -4.64 15.99
CA CYS A 131 -18.52 -4.97 15.38
C CYS A 131 -18.89 -3.99 14.26
N TYR A 132 -18.67 -2.68 14.45
CA TYR A 132 -18.91 -1.69 13.42
C TYR A 132 -18.08 -1.94 12.16
N LEU A 133 -16.77 -2.21 12.31
CA LEU A 133 -15.89 -2.52 11.19
C LEU A 133 -16.38 -3.75 10.43
N LEU A 134 -16.71 -4.83 11.15
CA LEU A 134 -17.18 -6.06 10.54
C LEU A 134 -18.57 -5.92 9.90
N GLU A 135 -19.46 -5.11 10.44
CA GLU A 135 -20.75 -4.80 9.83
C GLU A 135 -20.57 -3.99 8.54
N PHE A 136 -19.69 -2.99 8.53
CA PHE A 136 -19.35 -2.25 7.32
C PHE A 136 -18.81 -3.19 6.23
N VAL A 137 -17.87 -4.08 6.59
CA VAL A 137 -17.33 -5.09 5.67
C VAL A 137 -18.43 -6.04 5.17
N ALA A 138 -19.31 -6.51 6.04
CA ALA A 138 -20.42 -7.39 5.65
C ALA A 138 -21.35 -6.72 4.63
N LEU A 139 -21.59 -5.42 4.77
CA LEU A 139 -22.42 -4.66 3.83
C LEU A 139 -21.72 -4.45 2.48
N MET A 140 -20.42 -4.11 2.50
CA MET A 140 -19.63 -3.93 1.27
C MET A 140 -19.43 -5.23 0.48
N THR A 141 -19.51 -6.37 1.16
CA THR A 141 -19.41 -7.69 0.52
C THR A 141 -20.77 -8.26 0.11
N GLY A 142 -21.89 -7.71 0.60
CA GLY A 142 -23.23 -8.25 0.39
C GLY A 142 -23.58 -9.44 1.29
N ASP A 143 -22.89 -9.59 2.42
CA ASP A 143 -23.16 -10.63 3.44
C ASP A 143 -24.43 -10.36 4.26
N CYS A 144 -24.90 -9.11 4.32
CA CYS A 144 -26.15 -8.73 4.96
C CYS A 144 -26.89 -7.62 4.20
N MET A 145 -28.19 -7.50 4.48
CA MET A 145 -29.00 -6.36 4.04
C MET A 145 -28.95 -5.28 5.13
N PRO A 146 -28.67 -4.01 4.78
CA PRO A 146 -28.58 -2.96 5.76
C PRO A 146 -29.95 -2.62 6.34
N SER A 147 -30.01 -2.34 7.65
CA SER A 147 -31.13 -1.62 8.23
C SER A 147 -31.21 -0.20 7.64
N SER A 148 -32.39 0.40 7.58
CA SER A 148 -32.59 1.72 6.94
C SER A 148 -31.72 2.83 7.53
N SER A 149 -31.44 2.78 8.84
CA SER A 149 -30.57 3.73 9.56
C SER A 149 -29.08 3.55 9.24
N ILE A 150 -28.63 2.29 9.09
CA ILE A 150 -27.24 1.98 8.74
C ILE A 150 -26.98 2.28 7.26
N PHE A 151 -27.95 1.95 6.40
CA PHE A 151 -27.89 2.26 4.97
C PHE A 151 -27.66 3.75 4.71
N ALA A 152 -28.38 4.63 5.43
CA ALA A 152 -28.19 6.07 5.33
C ALA A 152 -26.76 6.51 5.71
N SER A 153 -26.22 5.91 6.77
CA SER A 153 -24.86 6.20 7.27
C SER A 153 -23.76 5.69 6.33
N PHE A 154 -24.01 4.60 5.60
CA PHE A 154 -23.08 3.97 4.66
C PHE A 154 -23.39 4.25 3.18
N SER A 155 -24.26 5.23 2.91
CA SER A 155 -24.54 5.71 1.54
C SER A 155 -23.25 6.10 0.81
N THR A 156 -23.26 6.01 -0.53
CA THR A 156 -22.05 6.00 -1.38
C THR A 156 -20.97 7.02 -1.01
N PHE A 157 -21.33 8.29 -0.74
CA PHE A 157 -20.36 9.32 -0.37
C PHE A 157 -19.74 9.12 1.02
N ARG A 158 -20.54 8.73 2.03
CA ARG A 158 -20.02 8.41 3.36
C ARG A 158 -19.27 7.08 3.35
N GLY A 159 -19.69 6.14 2.51
CA GLY A 159 -19.06 4.83 2.35
C GLY A 159 -17.60 4.93 1.89
N THR A 160 -17.27 5.82 0.95
CA THR A 160 -15.88 6.03 0.51
C THR A 160 -15.01 6.63 1.63
N GLN A 161 -15.52 7.63 2.36
CA GLN A 161 -14.80 8.23 3.49
C GLN A 161 -14.60 7.23 4.65
N ILE A 162 -15.63 6.44 4.97
CA ILE A 162 -15.51 5.38 5.99
C ILE A 162 -14.52 4.32 5.52
N GLY A 163 -14.57 3.90 4.25
CA GLY A 163 -13.62 2.97 3.66
C GLY A 163 -12.17 3.46 3.77
N LYS A 164 -11.94 4.76 3.58
CA LYS A 164 -10.65 5.42 3.83
C LYS A 164 -10.27 5.33 5.31
N ASP A 165 -11.15 5.77 6.20
CA ASP A 165 -10.90 5.86 7.64
C ASP A 165 -10.56 4.49 8.26
N ILE A 166 -11.26 3.42 7.88
CA ILE A 166 -11.00 2.07 8.44
C ILE A 166 -9.66 1.47 7.99
N LEU A 167 -8.97 2.09 7.03
CA LEU A 167 -7.68 1.66 6.51
C LEU A 167 -6.53 2.58 6.95
N LEU A 168 -6.79 3.56 7.82
CA LEU A 168 -5.73 4.38 8.40
C LEU A 168 -4.99 3.60 9.49
N LEU A 169 -3.66 3.72 9.56
CA LEU A 169 -2.81 2.99 10.49
C LEU A 169 -3.19 3.25 11.96
N GLU A 170 -3.53 4.49 12.30
CA GLU A 170 -3.96 4.88 13.65
C GLU A 170 -5.39 4.47 13.97
N ASN A 171 -6.14 3.98 12.97
CA ASN A 171 -7.57 3.71 13.07
C ASN A 171 -7.86 2.21 12.93
N GLN A 172 -7.02 1.37 13.54
CA GLN A 172 -7.05 -0.08 13.41
C GLN A 172 -7.53 -0.78 14.69
N ILE A 173 -8.15 -1.96 14.50
CA ILE A 173 -8.46 -2.92 15.56
C ILE A 173 -7.51 -4.12 15.44
N PRO A 174 -6.87 -4.58 16.54
CA PRO A 174 -6.07 -5.78 16.57
C PRO A 174 -6.84 -6.99 16.04
N TRP A 175 -6.20 -7.78 15.19
CA TRP A 175 -6.81 -8.91 14.51
C TRP A 175 -7.46 -9.92 15.47
N VAL A 176 -6.90 -10.10 16.67
CA VAL A 176 -7.44 -11.00 17.70
C VAL A 176 -8.88 -10.65 18.12
N VAL A 177 -9.24 -9.36 18.10
CA VAL A 177 -10.62 -8.91 18.36
C VAL A 177 -11.52 -9.29 17.19
N LEU A 178 -11.05 -9.07 15.95
CA LEU A 178 -11.79 -9.41 14.74
C LEU A 178 -12.01 -10.93 14.65
N GLU A 179 -11.00 -11.76 14.95
CA GLU A 179 -11.13 -13.22 15.04
C GLU A 179 -12.14 -13.64 16.11
N ALA A 180 -12.10 -13.00 17.29
CA ALA A 180 -13.03 -13.30 18.38
C ALA A 180 -14.48 -13.05 17.96
N LEU A 181 -14.76 -11.91 17.31
CA LEU A 181 -16.09 -11.58 16.77
C LEU A 181 -16.48 -12.50 15.61
N MET A 182 -15.58 -12.72 14.65
CA MET A 182 -15.83 -13.55 13.47
C MET A 182 -16.05 -15.03 13.82
N SER A 183 -15.58 -15.49 14.98
CA SER A 183 -15.85 -16.83 15.49
C SER A 183 -17.34 -17.09 15.78
N LEU A 184 -18.14 -16.03 15.97
CA LEU A 184 -19.58 -16.11 16.21
C LEU A 184 -20.40 -15.69 14.98
N ARG A 185 -19.87 -14.78 14.15
CA ARG A 185 -20.48 -14.38 12.87
C ARG A 185 -19.43 -14.34 11.75
N ARG A 186 -19.59 -15.19 10.73
CA ARG A 186 -18.71 -15.15 9.55
C ARG A 186 -18.90 -13.85 8.77
N VAL A 187 -17.78 -13.28 8.32
CA VAL A 187 -17.71 -12.08 7.47
C VAL A 187 -16.60 -12.29 6.46
N ARG A 188 -16.86 -12.03 5.17
CA ARG A 188 -15.88 -12.20 4.09
C ARG A 188 -14.82 -11.08 4.04
N ILE A 189 -14.12 -10.85 5.15
CA ILE A 189 -13.12 -9.78 5.28
C ILE A 189 -11.93 -9.94 4.33
N ARG A 190 -11.55 -11.17 3.99
CA ARG A 190 -10.48 -11.41 3.01
C ARG A 190 -10.93 -11.11 1.59
N TRP A 191 -12.19 -11.40 1.28
CA TRP A 191 -12.77 -10.99 0.00
C TRP A 191 -12.82 -9.46 -0.11
N PHE A 192 -13.22 -8.77 0.97
CA PHE A 192 -13.19 -7.31 1.03
C PHE A 192 -11.80 -6.75 0.76
N ALA A 193 -10.77 -7.26 1.46
CA ALA A 193 -9.39 -6.84 1.24
C ALA A 193 -8.91 -7.08 -0.21
N ARG A 194 -9.30 -8.21 -0.82
CA ARG A 194 -8.96 -8.51 -2.22
C ARG A 194 -9.72 -7.61 -3.19
N ALA A 195 -10.99 -7.29 -2.92
CA ALA A 195 -11.79 -6.42 -3.77
C ALA A 195 -11.22 -5.01 -3.88
N ILE A 196 -10.53 -4.52 -2.83
CA ILE A 196 -9.79 -3.25 -2.87
C ILE A 196 -8.64 -3.29 -3.90
N VAL A 197 -7.94 -4.41 -4.01
CA VAL A 197 -6.77 -4.56 -4.89
C VAL A 197 -7.17 -4.89 -6.33
N SER A 198 -8.17 -5.75 -6.50
CA SER A 198 -8.62 -6.26 -7.80
C SER A 198 -9.51 -5.29 -8.58
N SER A 199 -9.72 -4.05 -8.12
CA SER A 199 -10.53 -3.05 -8.83
C SER A 199 -10.01 -2.74 -10.25
N LEU A 200 -8.72 -2.97 -10.48
CA LEU A 200 -8.02 -2.73 -11.75
C LEU A 200 -7.74 -4.02 -12.55
N GLU A 201 -8.08 -5.20 -12.02
CA GLU A 201 -7.82 -6.48 -12.69
C GLU A 201 -8.90 -6.74 -13.77
N MET A 202 -8.48 -7.24 -14.95
CA MET A 202 -9.41 -7.52 -16.06
C MET A 202 -10.31 -8.74 -15.82
N GLU A 203 -9.91 -9.63 -14.91
CA GLU A 203 -10.68 -10.81 -14.52
C GLU A 203 -11.31 -10.58 -13.15
N SER A 204 -12.60 -10.93 -13.02
CA SER A 204 -13.28 -10.89 -11.72
C SER A 204 -12.51 -11.75 -10.73
N PRO A 205 -12.33 -11.32 -9.47
CA PRO A 205 -11.67 -12.14 -8.47
C PRO A 205 -12.38 -13.50 -8.40
N PRO A 206 -11.67 -14.63 -8.52
CA PRO A 206 -12.29 -15.95 -8.48
C PRO A 206 -13.14 -16.07 -7.22
N GLN A 207 -14.29 -16.75 -7.31
CA GLN A 207 -15.11 -17.10 -6.15
C GLN A 207 -14.21 -17.80 -5.12
N PHE A 208 -13.80 -17.05 -4.11
CA PHE A 208 -12.77 -17.49 -3.18
C PHE A 208 -13.43 -18.30 -2.08
N ASP A 209 -13.12 -19.59 -2.03
CA ASP A 209 -13.54 -20.43 -0.91
C ASP A 209 -12.58 -20.21 0.27
N GLU A 210 -13.02 -19.43 1.25
CA GLU A 210 -12.27 -19.15 2.49
C GLU A 210 -12.00 -20.41 3.32
N GLY A 211 -12.71 -21.53 3.07
CA GLY A 211 -12.64 -22.75 3.87
C GLY A 211 -11.53 -23.74 3.51
N ALA A 212 -10.81 -23.58 2.39
CA ALA A 212 -10.12 -24.69 1.74
C ALA A 212 -8.57 -24.74 1.86
N VAL A 213 -7.89 -23.78 2.51
CA VAL A 213 -6.41 -23.78 2.51
C VAL A 213 -5.80 -23.60 3.90
N SER A 214 -5.08 -24.64 4.35
CA SER A 214 -4.16 -24.58 5.50
C SER A 214 -2.92 -23.76 5.12
N GLY A 215 -2.59 -22.70 5.89
CA GLY A 215 -1.33 -21.94 5.73
C GLY A 215 -1.46 -20.44 5.45
N TYR A 216 -2.61 -19.81 5.71
CA TYR A 216 -2.77 -18.36 5.48
C TYR A 216 -1.93 -17.48 6.41
N TYR A 217 -1.36 -16.41 5.85
CA TYR A 217 -0.79 -15.28 6.61
C TYR A 217 -1.81 -14.76 7.63
N LYS A 218 -1.40 -14.64 8.90
CA LYS A 218 -2.20 -14.06 9.99
C LYS A 218 -1.87 -12.57 10.10
N PRO A 219 -2.76 -11.67 9.67
CA PRO A 219 -2.49 -10.25 9.70
C PRO A 219 -2.58 -9.68 11.13
N CYS A 220 -1.97 -8.52 11.35
CA CYS A 220 -2.00 -7.81 12.62
C CYS A 220 -3.31 -7.02 12.81
N HIS A 221 -3.88 -6.52 11.70
CA HIS A 221 -5.13 -5.75 11.61
C HIS A 221 -5.59 -5.67 10.15
N LEU A 222 -6.68 -4.94 9.85
CA LEU A 222 -7.27 -4.87 8.50
C LEU A 222 -6.31 -4.27 7.46
N LEU A 223 -5.65 -3.15 7.76
CA LEU A 223 -4.68 -2.53 6.84
C LEU A 223 -3.53 -3.49 6.47
N ASP A 224 -3.04 -4.30 7.41
CA ASP A 224 -2.00 -5.31 7.11
C ASP A 224 -2.54 -6.43 6.19
N LEU A 225 -3.81 -6.81 6.34
CA LEU A 225 -4.47 -7.74 5.41
C LEU A 225 -4.60 -7.15 4.00
N VAL A 226 -4.97 -5.87 3.88
CA VAL A 226 -5.04 -5.15 2.60
C VAL A 226 -3.65 -5.04 1.98
N ARG A 227 -2.64 -4.68 2.78
CA ARG A 227 -1.24 -4.66 2.36
C ARG A 227 -0.78 -5.99 1.80
N GLU A 228 -1.02 -7.10 2.52
CA GLU A 228 -0.63 -8.42 2.02
C GLU A 228 -1.37 -8.79 0.72
N SER A 229 -2.61 -8.33 0.56
CA SER A 229 -3.36 -8.48 -0.68
C SER A 229 -2.73 -7.71 -1.84
N TYR A 230 -2.22 -6.49 -1.60
CA TYR A 230 -1.44 -5.71 -2.58
C TYR A 230 -0.11 -6.37 -2.89
N LEU A 231 0.55 -7.02 -1.94
CA LEU A 231 1.86 -7.62 -2.19
C LEU A 231 1.77 -8.91 -3.01
N GLY A 232 0.80 -9.76 -2.71
CA GLY A 232 0.76 -11.11 -3.27
C GLY A 232 1.84 -12.03 -2.69
N PRO A 233 2.04 -13.22 -3.26
CA PRO A 233 2.97 -14.22 -2.74
C PRO A 233 4.41 -13.66 -2.62
N SER A 234 5.11 -14.02 -1.55
CA SER A 234 6.52 -13.64 -1.40
C SER A 234 7.38 -14.26 -2.50
N ILE A 235 8.36 -13.50 -2.99
CA ILE A 235 9.35 -14.00 -3.95
C ILE A 235 10.55 -14.48 -3.14
N GLU A 236 10.86 -15.78 -3.18
CA GLU A 236 12.16 -16.26 -2.74
C GLU A 236 13.24 -15.75 -3.72
N SER A 237 13.90 -14.65 -3.36
CA SER A 237 14.98 -14.07 -4.16
C SER A 237 16.35 -14.49 -3.62
N LYS A 238 17.11 -15.24 -4.41
CA LYS A 238 18.56 -15.43 -4.20
C LYS A 238 19.30 -14.20 -4.70
N MET A 239 19.39 -13.14 -3.89
CA MET A 239 20.21 -11.98 -4.23
C MET A 239 21.71 -12.30 -4.10
N SER A 240 22.48 -11.96 -5.14
CA SER A 240 23.93 -11.88 -5.10
C SER A 240 24.37 -10.42 -4.95
N GLY A 241 25.27 -10.15 -4.00
CA GLY A 241 26.00 -8.90 -3.67
C GLY A 241 25.76 -7.59 -4.43
N LEU A 242 25.74 -6.49 -3.69
CA LEU A 242 25.66 -5.10 -4.16
C LEU A 242 26.61 -4.83 -5.32
N THR A 243 26.07 -4.77 -6.54
CA THR A 243 26.79 -4.27 -7.71
C THR A 243 26.54 -2.76 -7.77
N ARG A 244 27.60 -1.97 -7.96
CA ARG A 244 27.50 -0.51 -8.10
C ARG A 244 26.74 -0.19 -9.39
N PHE A 245 25.46 0.15 -9.26
CA PHE A 245 24.54 0.35 -10.40
C PHE A 245 24.87 1.65 -11.16
N SER A 246 24.96 1.57 -12.49
CA SER A 246 24.93 2.76 -13.36
C SER A 246 23.51 3.31 -13.36
N LEU A 247 23.32 4.48 -12.75
CA LEU A 247 22.03 5.11 -12.50
C LEU A 247 21.28 5.41 -13.81
N PHE A 248 20.15 4.73 -14.00
CA PHE A 248 19.06 5.18 -14.87
C PHE A 248 18.12 6.03 -14.02
N SER A 249 17.50 7.05 -14.61
CA SER A 249 16.83 8.10 -13.84
C SER A 249 15.35 8.27 -14.15
N SER A 250 14.81 7.66 -15.23
CA SER A 250 13.37 7.76 -15.53
C SER A 250 12.84 6.75 -16.56
N ALA A 251 11.52 6.66 -16.70
CA ALA A 251 10.83 5.85 -17.69
C ALA A 251 11.20 6.24 -19.13
N MET A 252 11.30 7.55 -19.41
CA MET A 252 11.73 8.06 -20.72
C MET A 252 13.18 7.70 -21.04
N GLU A 253 14.11 7.79 -20.07
CA GLU A 253 15.50 7.35 -20.26
C GLU A 253 15.58 5.85 -20.57
N LEU A 254 14.79 5.04 -19.86
CA LEU A 254 14.70 3.60 -20.12
C LEU A 254 14.12 3.30 -21.51
N THR A 255 13.15 4.08 -21.96
CA THR A 255 12.59 4.00 -23.31
C THR A 255 13.62 4.35 -24.38
N GLU A 256 14.43 5.38 -24.15
CA GLU A 256 15.51 5.81 -25.06
C GLU A 256 16.54 4.69 -25.30
N ILE A 257 16.82 3.86 -24.28
CA ILE A 257 17.76 2.73 -24.37
C ILE A 257 17.10 1.40 -24.80
N GLY A 258 15.84 1.45 -25.22
CA GLY A 258 15.11 0.30 -25.77
C GLY A 258 14.46 -0.61 -24.72
N VAL A 259 14.21 -0.13 -23.51
CA VAL A 259 13.33 -0.81 -22.54
C VAL A 259 11.90 -0.32 -22.74
N ARG A 260 10.97 -1.25 -22.96
CA ARG A 260 9.55 -0.98 -23.13
C ARG A 260 8.78 -1.39 -21.87
N PHE A 261 7.75 -0.63 -21.58
CA PHE A 261 6.88 -0.86 -20.43
C PHE A 261 5.60 -1.60 -20.82
N ARG A 262 5.13 -2.46 -19.91
CA ARG A 262 3.87 -3.18 -20.04
C ARG A 262 3.21 -3.31 -18.66
N ALA A 263 1.88 -3.23 -18.62
CA ALA A 263 1.12 -3.58 -17.41
C ALA A 263 1.19 -5.10 -17.15
N SER A 264 1.37 -5.48 -15.89
CA SER A 264 1.14 -6.85 -15.43
C SER A 264 -0.34 -7.20 -15.54
N ASP A 265 -0.63 -8.50 -15.55
CA ASP A 265 -2.01 -9.02 -15.59
C ASP A 265 -2.71 -8.92 -14.21
N THR A 266 -1.95 -8.67 -13.14
CA THR A 266 -2.43 -8.52 -11.75
C THR A 266 -2.06 -7.15 -11.19
N SER A 267 -2.77 -6.72 -10.13
CA SER A 267 -2.46 -5.50 -9.38
C SER A 267 -1.53 -5.73 -8.18
N ARG A 268 -0.85 -6.88 -8.14
CA ARG A 268 0.02 -7.25 -7.02
C ARG A 268 1.41 -6.67 -7.17
N PHE A 269 1.87 -5.84 -6.25
CA PHE A 269 3.13 -5.10 -6.29
C PHE A 269 4.39 -5.97 -6.45
N ARG A 270 4.35 -7.26 -6.10
CA ARG A 270 5.45 -8.20 -6.36
C ARG A 270 5.46 -8.80 -7.77
N ASP A 271 4.37 -8.69 -8.54
CA ASP A 271 4.25 -9.28 -9.88
C ASP A 271 4.96 -8.42 -10.95
N ILE A 272 6.27 -8.22 -10.73
CA ILE A 272 7.18 -7.48 -11.58
C ILE A 272 8.03 -8.50 -12.35
N SER A 273 8.20 -8.28 -13.65
CA SER A 273 9.06 -9.14 -14.46
C SER A 273 9.83 -8.36 -15.51
N PHE A 274 11.02 -8.85 -15.83
CA PHE A 274 11.83 -8.31 -16.91
C PHE A 274 12.17 -9.38 -17.94
N ARG A 275 11.84 -9.12 -19.21
CA ARG A 275 12.19 -9.99 -20.34
C ARG A 275 13.14 -9.28 -21.29
N SER A 276 14.34 -9.81 -21.42
CA SER A 276 15.34 -9.32 -22.39
C SER A 276 15.12 -9.98 -23.75
N GLY A 277 14.45 -9.31 -24.68
CA GLY A 277 14.23 -9.77 -26.05
C GLY A 277 15.45 -9.53 -26.96
N LEU A 278 15.36 -9.87 -28.26
CA LEU A 278 16.48 -9.60 -29.18
C LEU A 278 16.71 -8.09 -29.39
N LEU A 279 15.63 -7.34 -29.60
CA LEU A 279 15.66 -5.90 -29.92
C LEU A 279 15.41 -5.00 -28.69
N PHE A 280 14.46 -5.37 -27.84
CA PHE A 280 14.00 -4.56 -26.72
C PHE A 280 14.06 -5.33 -25.40
N GLY A 281 14.23 -4.61 -24.28
CA GLY A 281 13.88 -5.10 -22.95
C GLY A 281 12.39 -4.84 -22.69
N TRP A 282 11.73 -5.70 -21.93
CA TRP A 282 10.33 -5.51 -21.52
C TRP A 282 10.25 -5.55 -20.00
N LEU A 283 9.95 -4.41 -19.39
CA LEU A 283 9.68 -4.28 -17.97
C LEU A 283 8.17 -4.29 -17.75
N SER A 284 7.68 -5.34 -17.10
CA SER A 284 6.28 -5.49 -16.72
C SER A 284 6.11 -5.05 -15.28
N LEU A 285 5.26 -4.05 -15.02
CA LEU A 285 4.91 -3.66 -13.65
C LEU A 285 3.39 -3.77 -13.42
N PRO A 286 2.98 -4.12 -12.19
CA PRO A 286 1.59 -4.04 -11.77
C PRO A 286 0.99 -2.65 -12.01
N PRO A 287 -0.26 -2.54 -12.49
CA PRO A 287 -0.95 -1.27 -12.55
C PRO A 287 -1.33 -0.76 -11.15
N ILE A 288 -1.32 0.56 -10.98
CA ILE A 288 -1.66 1.23 -9.72
C ILE A 288 -2.73 2.30 -9.96
N GLN A 289 -3.66 2.41 -9.01
CA GLN A 289 -4.62 3.51 -8.94
C GLN A 289 -4.07 4.63 -8.03
N ILE A 290 -4.14 5.88 -8.49
CA ILE A 290 -3.74 7.06 -7.71
C ILE A 290 -4.93 8.03 -7.70
N ASP A 291 -5.80 7.84 -6.71
CA ASP A 291 -6.90 8.76 -6.37
C ASP A 291 -6.82 9.13 -4.87
N ASP A 292 -7.70 10.02 -4.41
CA ASP A 292 -7.64 10.53 -3.03
C ASP A 292 -7.71 9.42 -1.97
N ALA A 293 -8.54 8.40 -2.18
CA ALA A 293 -8.69 7.28 -1.25
C ALA A 293 -7.47 6.36 -1.28
N THR A 294 -6.99 6.01 -2.46
CA THR A 294 -5.86 5.08 -2.65
C THR A 294 -4.56 5.72 -2.20
N GLN A 295 -4.38 7.04 -2.39
CA GLN A 295 -3.24 7.78 -1.84
C GLN A 295 -3.17 7.66 -0.31
N ALA A 296 -4.30 7.80 0.38
CA ALA A 296 -4.37 7.61 1.83
C ALA A 296 -4.04 6.17 2.22
N VAL A 297 -4.65 5.17 1.58
CA VAL A 297 -4.39 3.75 1.88
C VAL A 297 -2.91 3.39 1.65
N ILE A 298 -2.33 3.79 0.53
CA ILE A 298 -0.92 3.57 0.21
C ILE A 298 -0.01 4.23 1.24
N SER A 299 -0.28 5.50 1.59
CA SER A 299 0.51 6.23 2.58
C SER A 299 0.50 5.54 3.95
N ASN A 300 -0.65 4.97 4.36
CA ASN A 300 -0.76 4.23 5.60
C ASN A 300 -0.06 2.86 5.55
N MET A 301 -0.05 2.18 4.39
CA MET A 301 0.77 0.99 4.21
C MET A 301 2.27 1.30 4.30
N VAL A 302 2.73 2.42 3.72
CA VAL A 302 4.12 2.90 3.85
C VAL A 302 4.44 3.24 5.30
N ALA A 303 3.53 3.92 6.01
CA ALA A 303 3.68 4.20 7.43
C ALA A 303 3.83 2.89 8.23
N PHE A 304 2.99 1.89 7.95
CA PHE A 304 3.07 0.59 8.59
C PHE A 304 4.42 -0.11 8.34
N GLU A 305 4.91 -0.12 7.10
CA GLU A 305 6.22 -0.71 6.78
C GLU A 305 7.39 0.03 7.42
N THR A 306 7.30 1.35 7.54
CA THR A 306 8.33 2.20 8.17
C THR A 306 8.39 1.95 9.69
N CYS A 307 7.23 1.69 10.28
CA CYS A 307 7.06 1.44 11.71
C CYS A 307 7.40 0.00 12.13
N ALA A 308 7.25 -0.96 11.22
CA ALA A 308 7.38 -2.37 11.53
C ALA A 308 8.84 -2.80 11.77
N VAL A 309 9.16 -3.12 13.02
CA VAL A 309 10.48 -3.64 13.41
C VAL A 309 10.67 -5.04 12.81
N GLY A 310 11.72 -5.22 12.00
CA GLY A 310 12.09 -6.52 11.41
C GLY A 310 11.47 -6.85 10.06
N VAL A 311 10.67 -5.94 9.46
CA VAL A 311 10.22 -6.10 8.07
C VAL A 311 11.38 -5.76 7.14
N THR A 312 11.96 -6.78 6.52
CA THR A 312 13.12 -6.60 5.62
C THR A 312 12.74 -6.38 4.17
N ASP A 313 11.53 -6.76 3.77
CA ASP A 313 11.12 -6.75 2.36
C ASP A 313 10.57 -5.39 1.89
N TYR A 314 10.06 -4.55 2.80
CA TYR A 314 9.43 -3.25 2.48
C TYR A 314 8.59 -3.30 1.20
N GLY A 315 7.74 -4.32 1.03
CA GLY A 315 7.20 -4.67 -0.29
C GLY A 315 6.45 -3.52 -0.99
N VAL A 316 5.66 -2.75 -0.24
CA VAL A 316 4.94 -1.58 -0.78
C VAL A 316 5.93 -0.48 -1.09
N GLY A 317 6.79 -0.13 -0.12
CA GLY A 317 7.85 0.86 -0.29
C GLY A 317 8.76 0.54 -1.47
N SER A 318 9.08 -0.73 -1.69
CA SER A 318 9.96 -1.21 -2.75
C SER A 318 9.35 -1.01 -4.13
N TYR A 319 8.06 -1.30 -4.29
CA TYR A 319 7.35 -1.04 -5.55
C TYR A 319 7.20 0.46 -5.80
N LEU A 320 6.85 1.23 -4.76
CA LEU A 320 6.74 2.69 -4.89
C LEU A 320 8.10 3.35 -5.16
N SER A 321 9.20 2.88 -4.59
CA SER A 321 10.55 3.37 -4.89
C SER A 321 10.91 3.12 -6.36
N LEU A 322 10.43 2.00 -6.92
CA LEU A 322 10.60 1.72 -8.35
C LEU A 322 9.78 2.70 -9.18
N LEU A 323 8.53 2.97 -8.81
CA LEU A 323 7.72 4.00 -9.49
C LEU A 323 8.34 5.40 -9.36
N ALA A 324 8.83 5.78 -8.18
CA ALA A 324 9.47 7.07 -7.94
C ALA A 324 10.77 7.25 -8.74
N LEU A 325 11.50 6.15 -8.98
CA LEU A 325 12.66 6.12 -9.88
C LEU A 325 12.24 6.30 -11.35
N LEU A 326 11.10 5.75 -11.76
CA LEU A 326 10.61 5.83 -13.13
C LEU A 326 9.94 7.18 -13.44
N LEU A 327 9.34 7.81 -12.44
CA LEU A 327 8.57 9.04 -12.59
C LEU A 327 9.40 10.23 -12.13
N SER A 328 10.15 10.83 -13.05
CA SER A 328 10.98 12.01 -12.80
C SER A 328 10.37 13.30 -13.36
N SER A 329 9.49 13.20 -14.35
CA SER A 329 8.70 14.33 -14.88
C SER A 329 7.25 13.93 -15.21
N GLU A 330 6.41 14.91 -15.53
CA GLU A 330 5.02 14.67 -15.95
C GLU A 330 4.94 13.85 -17.25
N GLU A 331 5.94 13.98 -18.13
CA GLU A 331 6.05 13.16 -19.34
C GLU A 331 6.24 11.67 -19.02
N ASP A 332 6.98 11.33 -17.96
CA ASP A 332 7.11 9.94 -17.52
C ASP A 332 5.76 9.40 -17.03
N VAL A 333 4.98 10.21 -16.29
CA VAL A 333 3.63 9.85 -15.83
C VAL A 333 2.72 9.60 -17.02
N LYS A 334 2.75 10.51 -18.01
CA LYS A 334 1.97 10.39 -19.24
C LYS A 334 2.32 9.15 -20.05
N GLU A 335 3.61 8.80 -20.15
CA GLU A 335 4.04 7.57 -20.82
C GLU A 335 3.48 6.34 -20.11
N LEU A 336 3.62 6.22 -18.78
CA LEU A 336 3.11 5.07 -18.02
C LEU A 336 1.58 4.99 -18.02
N ARG A 337 0.86 6.13 -18.00
CA ARG A 337 -0.60 6.18 -18.20
C ARG A 337 -0.99 5.66 -19.58
N SER A 338 -0.26 6.03 -20.63
CA SER A 338 -0.52 5.52 -21.99
C SER A 338 -0.37 3.99 -22.11
N LYS A 339 0.41 3.37 -21.20
CA LYS A 339 0.59 1.91 -21.10
C LYS A 339 -0.37 1.25 -20.12
N LYS A 340 -1.34 1.99 -19.57
CA LYS A 340 -2.31 1.51 -18.57
C LYS A 340 -1.65 0.98 -17.29
N MET A 341 -0.54 1.59 -16.89
CA MET A 341 0.17 1.23 -15.65
C MET A 341 -0.19 2.15 -14.49
N ILE A 342 -0.64 3.36 -14.79
CA ILE A 342 -1.15 4.32 -13.80
C ILE A 342 -2.57 4.67 -14.21
N PHE A 343 -3.51 4.45 -13.30
CA PHE A 343 -4.90 4.90 -13.39
C PHE A 343 -5.07 5.99 -12.34
N SER A 344 -5.65 7.12 -12.71
CA SER A 344 -5.70 8.28 -11.80
C SER A 344 -6.74 9.26 -12.29
N ASP A 345 -7.55 9.76 -11.36
CA ASP A 345 -8.46 10.89 -11.57
C ASP A 345 -7.76 12.24 -11.36
N VAL A 346 -6.57 12.22 -10.74
CA VAL A 346 -5.72 13.41 -10.56
C VAL A 346 -4.86 13.70 -11.80
N SER A 347 -4.39 14.95 -11.93
CA SER A 347 -3.48 15.37 -12.99
C SER A 347 -2.12 14.64 -12.95
N ASP A 348 -1.38 14.66 -14.07
CA ASP A 348 -0.04 14.05 -14.14
C ASP A 348 0.91 14.66 -13.09
N GLY A 349 0.88 15.99 -12.93
CA GLY A 349 1.64 16.71 -11.92
C GLY A 349 1.26 16.35 -10.48
N GLN A 350 -0.03 16.16 -10.17
CA GLN A 350 -0.46 15.73 -8.84
C GLN A 350 -0.03 14.29 -8.52
N ALA A 351 -0.13 13.36 -9.48
CA ALA A 351 0.35 11.99 -9.28
C ALA A 351 1.88 11.95 -9.05
N LEU A 352 2.63 12.78 -9.80
CA LEU A 352 4.07 12.93 -9.60
C LEU A 352 4.39 13.52 -8.22
N ALA A 353 3.71 14.61 -7.83
CA ALA A 353 3.91 15.28 -6.54
C ALA A 353 3.67 14.32 -5.36
N PHE A 354 2.59 13.53 -5.42
CA PHE A 354 2.28 12.51 -4.42
C PHE A 354 3.41 11.48 -4.27
N LEU A 355 3.92 10.91 -5.37
CA LEU A 355 5.00 9.93 -5.27
C LEU A 355 6.31 10.54 -4.80
N LYS A 356 6.61 11.78 -5.21
CA LYS A 356 7.81 12.51 -4.77
C LYS A 356 7.73 12.91 -3.29
N SER A 357 6.54 13.19 -2.75
CA SER A 357 6.38 13.48 -1.33
C SER A 357 6.62 12.24 -0.45
N LEU A 358 6.31 11.04 -0.96
CA LEU A 358 6.57 9.77 -0.28
C LEU A 358 8.01 9.26 -0.43
N ASP A 359 8.67 9.52 -1.56
CA ASP A 359 10.00 8.96 -1.92
C ASP A 359 11.04 8.93 -0.79
N PRO A 360 11.23 10.01 0.01
CA PRO A 360 12.20 10.01 1.12
C PRO A 360 11.93 8.97 2.21
N HIS A 361 10.71 8.46 2.29
CA HIS A 361 10.24 7.54 3.32
C HIS A 361 10.13 6.09 2.81
N LEU A 362 10.42 5.83 1.54
CA LEU A 362 10.24 4.52 0.93
C LEU A 362 11.43 3.58 1.21
N GLY A 363 11.12 2.37 1.68
CA GLY A 363 12.10 1.31 1.84
C GLY A 363 12.48 0.66 0.52
N LYS A 364 13.79 0.56 0.23
CA LYS A 364 14.31 -0.11 -0.98
C LYS A 364 14.45 -1.61 -0.76
N GLY A 365 13.34 -2.31 -0.95
CA GLY A 365 13.21 -3.76 -0.75
C GLY A 365 13.71 -4.65 -1.89
N THR A 366 13.30 -5.92 -1.86
CA THR A 366 13.81 -6.96 -2.78
C THR A 366 13.44 -6.70 -4.24
N SER A 367 12.18 -6.32 -4.51
CA SER A 367 11.69 -6.04 -5.85
C SER A 367 12.44 -4.88 -6.51
N PHE A 368 12.72 -3.82 -5.76
CA PHE A 368 13.48 -2.66 -6.24
C PHE A 368 14.89 -3.08 -6.66
N MET A 369 15.58 -3.80 -5.78
CA MET A 369 16.94 -4.28 -6.02
C MET A 369 17.01 -5.27 -7.19
N GLN A 370 16.01 -6.14 -7.31
CA GLN A 370 15.92 -7.11 -8.40
C GLN A 370 15.76 -6.43 -9.75
N VAL A 371 14.89 -5.42 -9.85
CA VAL A 371 14.71 -4.66 -11.10
C VAL A 371 15.98 -3.90 -11.47
N LEU A 372 16.65 -3.26 -10.51
CA LEU A 372 17.93 -2.61 -10.76
C LEU A 372 18.98 -3.59 -11.29
N GLN A 373 19.04 -4.80 -10.75
CA GLN A 373 19.92 -5.85 -11.23
C GLN A 373 19.59 -6.25 -12.68
N TRP A 374 18.32 -6.47 -13.00
CA TRP A 374 17.91 -6.80 -14.37
C TRP A 374 18.24 -5.71 -15.38
N LEU A 375 18.02 -4.43 -15.01
CA LEU A 375 18.35 -3.29 -15.87
C LEU A 375 19.85 -3.15 -16.07
N ASN A 376 20.65 -3.33 -15.02
CA ASN A 376 22.10 -3.31 -15.10
C ASN A 376 22.64 -4.46 -15.99
N ASP A 377 22.09 -5.66 -15.84
CA ASP A 377 22.45 -6.81 -16.68
C ASP A 377 22.09 -6.59 -18.15
N TYR A 378 20.91 -6.01 -18.41
CA TYR A 378 20.49 -5.62 -19.75
C TYR A 378 21.48 -4.63 -20.36
N TYR A 379 21.85 -3.61 -19.60
CA TYR A 379 22.78 -2.57 -20.05
C TYR A 379 24.15 -3.14 -20.39
N ASN A 380 24.73 -3.92 -19.48
CA ASN A 380 26.07 -4.48 -19.65
C ASN A 380 26.13 -5.46 -20.82
N LYS A 381 25.08 -6.25 -21.07
CA LYS A 381 25.02 -7.20 -22.19
C LYS A 381 24.75 -6.53 -23.55
N LYS A 382 24.17 -5.32 -23.59
CA LYS A 382 23.65 -4.71 -24.83
C LYS A 382 24.14 -3.29 -25.12
N ARG A 383 25.28 -2.87 -24.56
CA ARG A 383 25.84 -1.50 -24.70
C ARG A 383 25.82 -0.95 -26.14
N VAL A 384 26.29 -1.73 -27.12
CA VAL A 384 26.31 -1.31 -28.53
C VAL A 384 24.90 -1.07 -29.08
N ARG A 385 23.96 -1.96 -28.76
CA ARG A 385 22.56 -1.84 -29.22
C ARG A 385 21.83 -0.68 -28.55
N ILE A 386 22.13 -0.42 -27.28
CA ILE A 386 21.62 0.74 -26.54
C ILE A 386 22.09 2.03 -27.21
N PHE A 387 23.36 2.11 -27.59
CA PHE A 387 23.88 3.27 -28.32
C PHE A 387 23.15 3.49 -29.66
N VAL A 388 22.90 2.42 -30.42
CA VAL A 388 22.12 2.50 -31.67
C VAL A 388 20.68 2.94 -31.41
N HIS A 389 20.01 2.38 -30.40
CA HIS A 389 18.65 2.79 -30.01
C HIS A 389 18.59 4.26 -29.64
N LYS A 390 19.56 4.74 -28.87
CA LYS A 390 19.65 6.15 -28.47
C LYS A 390 19.72 7.08 -29.68
N ILE A 391 20.52 6.71 -30.69
CA ILE A 391 20.60 7.47 -31.95
C ILE A 391 19.26 7.44 -32.69
N ILE A 392 18.64 6.27 -32.84
CA ILE A 392 17.37 6.14 -33.57
C ILE A 392 16.26 6.91 -32.86
N TYR A 393 16.13 6.75 -31.54
CA TYR A 393 15.09 7.39 -30.74
C TYR A 393 15.20 8.91 -30.82
N ARG A 394 16.39 9.46 -30.57
CA ARG A 394 16.63 10.91 -30.57
C ARG A 394 16.49 11.55 -31.96
N ASN A 395 16.76 10.79 -33.02
CA ASN A 395 16.67 11.28 -34.40
C ASN A 395 15.42 10.78 -35.14
N PHE A 396 14.45 10.16 -34.46
CA PHE A 396 13.33 9.47 -35.12
C PHE A 396 12.54 10.39 -36.07
N LYS A 397 12.28 11.63 -35.66
CA LYS A 397 11.60 12.63 -36.51
C LYS A 397 12.38 12.94 -37.80
N PHE A 398 13.71 13.06 -37.70
CA PHE A 398 14.57 13.29 -38.85
C PHE A 398 14.67 12.07 -39.76
N ILE A 399 14.77 10.87 -39.16
CA ILE A 399 14.78 9.60 -39.90
C ILE A 399 13.48 9.44 -40.68
N LEU A 400 12.34 9.71 -40.03
CA LEU A 400 11.02 9.64 -40.68
C LEU A 400 10.90 10.66 -41.81
N ALA A 401 11.35 11.90 -41.59
CA ALA A 401 11.37 12.92 -42.63
C ALA A 401 12.26 12.52 -43.82
N ALA A 402 13.46 12.02 -43.57
CA ALA A 402 14.37 11.53 -44.60
C ALA A 402 13.77 10.35 -45.37
N ALA A 403 13.15 9.40 -44.67
CA ALA A 403 12.46 8.27 -45.29
C ALA A 403 11.31 8.72 -46.20
N SER A 404 10.50 9.69 -45.77
CA SER A 404 9.44 10.28 -46.59
C SER A 404 9.97 10.94 -47.86
N VAL A 405 11.09 11.66 -47.76
CA VAL A 405 11.76 12.25 -48.93
C VAL A 405 12.27 11.18 -49.90
N ILE A 406 12.87 10.10 -49.39
CA ILE A 406 13.33 8.98 -50.22
C ILE A 406 12.15 8.33 -50.94
N VAL A 407 11.06 8.02 -50.23
CA VAL A 407 9.85 7.44 -50.82
C VAL A 407 9.30 8.35 -51.93
N PHE A 408 9.26 9.66 -51.71
CA PHE A 408 8.85 10.63 -52.72
C PHE A 408 9.72 10.55 -53.99
N PHE A 409 11.04 10.52 -53.87
CA PHE A 409 11.93 10.37 -55.03
C PHE A 409 11.76 9.02 -55.74
N VAL A 410 11.56 7.93 -54.99
CA VAL A 410 11.30 6.61 -55.57
C VAL A 410 9.99 6.63 -56.38
N THR A 411 8.94 7.27 -55.88
CA THR A 411 7.66 7.39 -56.61
C THR A 411 7.80 8.21 -57.90
N ILE A 412 8.61 9.27 -57.91
CA ILE A 412 8.91 10.04 -59.14
C ILE A 412 9.62 9.15 -60.17
N LEU A 413 10.67 8.42 -59.76
CA LEU A 413 11.39 7.52 -60.66
C LEU A 413 10.49 6.43 -61.22
N GLN A 414 9.65 5.80 -60.39
CA GLN A 414 8.66 4.82 -60.83
C GLN A 414 7.70 5.41 -61.86
N THR A 415 7.21 6.63 -61.64
CA THR A 415 6.32 7.33 -62.58
C THR A 415 7.01 7.56 -63.92
N ILE A 416 8.27 8.02 -63.91
CA ILE A 416 9.06 8.23 -65.13
C ILE A 416 9.24 6.92 -65.91
N PHE A 417 9.62 5.83 -65.25
CA PHE A 417 9.81 4.53 -65.91
C PHE A 417 8.48 3.91 -66.41
N THR A 418 7.35 4.25 -65.78
CA THR A 418 6.02 3.79 -66.20
C THR A 418 5.51 4.56 -67.41
N VAL A 419 5.75 5.88 -67.46
CA VAL A 419 5.34 6.76 -68.57
C VAL A 419 6.26 6.60 -69.78
N TYR A 420 7.55 6.33 -69.56
CA TYR A 420 8.54 6.07 -70.61
C TYR A 420 9.09 4.64 -70.51
N PRO A 421 8.29 3.61 -70.85
CA PRO A 421 8.80 2.25 -70.89
C PRO A 421 9.89 2.17 -71.95
N ARG A 422 11.08 1.67 -71.56
CA ARG A 422 12.15 1.39 -72.52
C ARG A 422 11.64 0.37 -73.54
N LYS A 423 11.71 0.73 -74.83
CA LYS A 423 11.45 -0.16 -75.97
C LYS A 423 12.38 -1.36 -75.98
#